data_AF-A0A9P6KII2-F1
#
_entry.id   AF-A0A9P6KII2-F1
#
_cell.length_a   1.000
_cell.length_b   1.000
_cell.length_c   1.000
_cell.angle_alpha   90.00
_cell.angle_beta   90.00
_cell.angle_gamma   90.00
#
_symmetry.space_group_name_H-M   'P 1'
#
loop_
_entity.id
_entity.type
_entity.pdbx_description
1 polymer ?
#
loop_
_entity_poly.entity_id
_entity_poly.type
_entity_poly.pdbx_seq_one_letter_code
_entity_poly.pdbx_strand_id
1 'polypeptide(L)'
;MTMSAPVFAISIFKEMMLLISNGPLLKLLALDLEKKTLVERANYRERWPIVQISTHGNMICTGSRRESICFYEYQPGVAGERSFDKLKFLKSRQRIVDFQLNTTFTSTTTRAGIIDDLMDLVTLDTSRIGNLNEPPEFKTQRA
;
A
#
# COMPACT_ATOMS: atom_id res chain seq x y z
N MET A 1 -8.91 -20.55 -1.33
CA MET A 1 -9.65 -19.46 -0.66
C MET A 1 -10.75 -19.00 -1.59
N THR A 2 -12.00 -19.06 -1.15
CA THR A 2 -13.16 -18.58 -1.92
C THR A 2 -13.50 -17.18 -1.45
N MET A 3 -13.63 -16.21 -2.36
CA MET A 3 -14.02 -14.84 -1.98
C MET A 3 -15.54 -14.76 -1.89
N SER A 4 -16.06 -14.34 -0.74
CA SER A 4 -17.51 -14.20 -0.50
C SER A 4 -18.11 -12.92 -1.08
N ALA A 5 -17.27 -12.01 -1.59
CA ALA A 5 -17.71 -10.76 -2.18
C ALA A 5 -16.70 -10.28 -3.25
N PRO A 6 -17.12 -9.37 -4.16
CA PRO A 6 -16.30 -8.95 -5.28
C PRO A 6 -14.97 -8.32 -4.86
N VAL A 7 -13.92 -8.60 -5.62
CA VAL A 7 -12.64 -7.90 -5.50
C VAL A 7 -12.73 -6.63 -6.35
N PHE A 8 -12.63 -5.46 -5.73
CA PHE A 8 -12.80 -4.18 -6.43
C PHE A 8 -11.47 -3.56 -6.88
N ALA A 9 -10.39 -3.85 -6.16
CA ALA A 9 -9.05 -3.39 -6.46
C ALA A 9 -8.03 -4.47 -6.14
N ILE A 10 -6.97 -4.51 -6.92
CA ILE A 10 -5.82 -5.38 -6.71
C ILE A 10 -4.54 -4.59 -7.02
N SER A 11 -3.49 -4.82 -6.24
CA SER A 11 -2.17 -4.27 -6.50
C SER A 11 -1.09 -5.24 -6.04
N ILE A 12 0.01 -5.30 -6.80
CA ILE A 12 1.18 -6.07 -6.39
C ILE A 12 1.84 -5.33 -5.22
N PHE A 13 2.19 -6.07 -4.18
CA PHE A 13 2.83 -5.53 -2.99
C PHE A 13 4.05 -6.36 -2.65
N LYS A 14 5.25 -5.87 -3.02
CA LYS A 14 6.50 -6.65 -2.97
C LYS A 14 6.40 -7.95 -3.80
N GLU A 15 7.49 -8.71 -3.88
CA GLU A 15 7.63 -9.78 -4.90
C GLU A 15 6.58 -10.90 -4.80
N MET A 16 6.18 -11.30 -3.60
CA MET A 16 5.32 -12.49 -3.38
C MET A 16 4.04 -12.17 -2.61
N MET A 17 3.63 -10.89 -2.57
CA MET A 17 2.40 -10.50 -1.90
C MET A 17 1.51 -9.61 -2.77
N LEU A 18 0.22 -9.68 -2.48
CA LEU A 18 -0.86 -9.04 -3.22
C LEU A 18 -1.73 -8.29 -2.22
N LEU A 19 -2.03 -7.04 -2.52
CA LEU A 19 -3.09 -6.31 -1.86
C LEU A 19 -4.36 -6.44 -2.67
N ILE A 20 -5.45 -6.78 -2.00
CA ILE A 20 -6.78 -6.81 -2.60
C ILE A 20 -7.75 -6.01 -1.75
N SER A 21 -8.79 -5.47 -2.40
CA SER A 21 -9.96 -4.98 -1.69
C SER A 21 -11.16 -5.87 -1.91
N ASN A 22 -11.90 -6.15 -0.84
CA ASN A 22 -13.21 -6.77 -0.88
C ASN A 22 -14.20 -5.88 -0.11
N GLY A 23 -14.96 -5.07 -0.85
CA GLY A 23 -15.77 -4.00 -0.29
C GLY A 23 -14.90 -3.07 0.60
N PRO A 24 -15.21 -2.92 1.90
CA PRO A 24 -14.42 -2.10 2.82
C PRO A 24 -13.13 -2.76 3.34
N LEU A 25 -12.89 -4.04 3.02
CA LEU A 25 -11.72 -4.77 3.54
C LEU A 25 -10.52 -4.57 2.61
N LEU A 26 -9.40 -4.13 3.17
CA LEU A 26 -8.07 -4.23 2.59
C LEU A 26 -7.42 -5.52 3.11
N LYS A 27 -6.91 -6.37 2.22
CA LYS A 27 -6.24 -7.62 2.62
C LYS A 27 -4.89 -7.73 1.94
N LEU A 28 -3.88 -8.17 2.70
CA LEU A 28 -2.60 -8.60 2.18
C LEU A 28 -2.58 -10.12 2.10
N LEU A 29 -2.35 -10.65 0.91
CA LEU A 29 -2.23 -12.08 0.65
C LEU A 29 -0.80 -12.40 0.24
N ALA A 30 -0.22 -13.47 0.75
CA ALA A 30 1.05 -14.00 0.27
C ALA A 30 0.81 -15.25 -0.57
N LEU A 31 1.59 -15.42 -1.63
CA LEU A 31 1.61 -16.64 -2.42
C LEU A 31 2.46 -17.69 -1.70
N ASP A 32 1.83 -18.80 -1.32
CA ASP A 32 2.50 -20.02 -0.90
C ASP A 32 2.77 -20.86 -2.16
N LEU A 33 4.02 -20.89 -2.60
CA LEU A 33 4.44 -21.56 -3.83
C LEU A 33 4.37 -23.09 -3.72
N GLU A 34 4.61 -23.64 -2.54
CA GLU A 34 4.57 -25.09 -2.31
C GLU A 34 3.13 -25.60 -2.43
N LYS A 35 2.21 -24.93 -1.73
CA LYS A 35 0.79 -25.32 -1.70
C LYS A 35 0.01 -24.75 -2.89
N LYS A 36 0.61 -23.82 -3.65
CA LYS A 36 -0.06 -23.04 -4.71
C LYS A 36 -1.33 -22.37 -4.18
N THR A 37 -1.25 -21.81 -2.98
CA THR A 37 -2.39 -21.15 -2.31
C THR A 37 -2.07 -19.72 -1.92
N LEU A 38 -3.11 -18.90 -1.77
CA LEU A 38 -3.00 -17.58 -1.18
C LEU A 38 -3.30 -17.66 0.31
N VAL A 39 -2.39 -17.14 1.12
CA VAL A 39 -2.49 -17.08 2.58
C VAL A 39 -2.68 -15.63 3.00
N GLU A 40 -3.76 -15.34 3.72
CA GLU A 40 -3.98 -14.00 4.28
C GLU A 40 -2.92 -13.71 5.34
N ARG A 41 -2.24 -12.57 5.19
CA ARG A 41 -1.18 -12.11 6.10
C ARG A 41 -1.61 -10.95 6.97
N ALA A 42 -2.46 -10.08 6.46
CA ALA A 42 -3.01 -8.95 7.19
C ALA A 42 -4.37 -8.56 6.60
N ASN A 43 -5.23 -7.98 7.42
CA ASN A 43 -6.45 -7.33 6.95
C ASN A 43 -6.70 -6.03 7.73
N TYR A 44 -7.41 -5.11 7.08
CA TYR A 44 -7.89 -3.87 7.68
C TYR A 44 -9.27 -3.55 7.14
N ARG A 45 -10.15 -3.01 7.98
CA ARG A 45 -11.51 -2.64 7.59
C ARG A 45 -11.67 -1.13 7.55
N GLU A 46 -11.88 -0.60 6.37
CA GLU A 46 -12.26 0.79 6.16
C GLU A 46 -13.76 1.02 6.40
N ARG A 47 -14.12 2.30 6.55
CA ARG A 47 -15.53 2.68 6.66
C ARG A 47 -16.28 2.49 5.34
N TRP A 48 -15.60 2.73 4.22
CA TRP A 48 -16.19 2.76 2.88
C TRP A 48 -15.53 1.73 1.95
N PRO A 49 -16.24 1.25 0.92
CA PRO A 49 -15.65 0.33 -0.04
C PRO A 49 -14.41 0.93 -0.73
N ILE A 50 -13.31 0.17 -0.70
CA ILE A 50 -12.05 0.50 -1.36
C ILE A 50 -12.15 0.07 -2.82
N VAL A 51 -12.01 1.03 -3.71
CA VAL A 51 -12.13 0.81 -5.17
C VAL A 51 -10.80 0.92 -5.89
N GLN A 52 -9.75 1.39 -5.21
CA GLN A 52 -8.42 1.60 -5.77
C GLN A 52 -7.35 1.41 -4.72
N ILE A 53 -6.21 0.84 -5.16
CA ILE A 53 -5.03 0.59 -4.33
C ILE A 53 -3.80 0.97 -5.15
N SER A 54 -2.92 1.78 -4.57
CA SER A 54 -1.59 2.08 -5.11
C SER A 54 -0.54 1.84 -4.04
N THR A 55 0.64 1.38 -4.45
CA THR A 55 1.69 0.91 -3.54
C THR A 55 3.04 1.50 -3.93
N HIS A 56 3.86 1.79 -2.92
CA HIS A 56 5.23 2.23 -3.12
C HIS A 56 6.09 1.83 -1.90
N GLY A 57 7.00 0.88 -2.05
CA GLY A 57 7.77 0.34 -0.92
C GLY A 57 6.85 -0.31 0.13
N ASN A 58 6.88 0.20 1.37
CA ASN A 58 5.96 -0.21 2.45
C ASN A 58 4.68 0.61 2.50
N MET A 59 4.60 1.69 1.70
CA MET A 59 3.49 2.61 1.69
C MET A 59 2.35 2.09 0.83
N ILE A 60 1.14 2.27 1.33
CA ILE A 60 -0.09 1.85 0.69
C ILE A 60 -1.02 3.05 0.68
N CYS A 61 -1.59 3.33 -0.48
CA CYS A 61 -2.62 4.34 -0.65
C CYS A 61 -3.89 3.68 -1.18
N THR A 62 -5.03 3.97 -0.56
CA THR A 62 -6.33 3.43 -0.97
C THR A 62 -7.31 4.54 -1.26
N GLY A 63 -8.07 4.41 -2.35
CA GLY A 63 -9.19 5.28 -2.69
C GLY A 63 -10.51 4.58 -2.42
N SER A 64 -11.45 5.30 -1.82
CA SER A 64 -12.80 4.80 -1.56
C SER A 64 -13.83 5.36 -2.53
N ARG A 65 -14.96 4.65 -2.66
CA ARG A 65 -16.11 5.10 -3.46
C ARG A 65 -16.70 6.45 -2.99
N ARG A 66 -16.46 6.85 -1.74
CA ARG A 66 -16.91 8.13 -1.16
C ARG A 66 -15.79 9.16 -1.11
N GLU A 67 -14.91 9.15 -2.10
CA GLU A 67 -13.98 10.25 -2.35
C GLU A 67 -12.96 10.44 -1.22
N SER A 68 -12.60 9.36 -0.53
CA SER A 68 -11.56 9.42 0.51
C SER A 68 -10.30 8.69 0.09
N ILE A 69 -9.15 9.28 0.42
CA ILE A 69 -7.83 8.66 0.31
C ILE A 69 -7.35 8.32 1.71
N CYS A 70 -6.92 7.08 1.91
CA CYS A 70 -6.24 6.66 3.12
C CYS A 70 -4.82 6.23 2.79
N PHE A 71 -3.87 6.61 3.65
CA PHE A 71 -2.48 6.19 3.58
C PHE A 71 -2.18 5.26 4.75
N TYR A 72 -1.43 4.21 4.46
CA TYR A 72 -0.98 3.23 5.43
C TYR A 72 0.50 2.93 5.21
N GLU A 73 1.16 2.50 6.27
CA GLU A 73 2.43 1.80 6.20
C GLU A 73 2.22 0.34 6.63
N TYR A 74 2.78 -0.58 5.86
CA TYR A 74 2.82 -1.99 6.26
C TYR A 74 4.11 -2.29 7.02
N GLN A 75 3.97 -2.66 8.29
CA GLN A 75 5.06 -3.11 9.12
C GLN A 75 5.08 -4.65 9.18
N PRO A 76 6.10 -5.32 8.62
CA PRO A 76 6.24 -6.76 8.79
C PRO A 76 6.63 -7.05 10.25
N GLY A 77 5.70 -7.58 11.04
CA GLY A 77 6.00 -7.91 12.43
C GLY A 77 7.06 -8.99 12.61
N VAL A 78 7.83 -8.86 13.69
CA VAL A 78 8.87 -9.82 14.13
C VAL A 78 8.26 -11.03 14.85
N ALA A 79 7.03 -10.92 15.37
CA ALA A 79 6.35 -11.95 16.18
C ALA A 79 4.93 -12.33 15.66
N GLY A 80 4.66 -12.10 14.37
CA GLY A 80 3.40 -12.53 13.75
C GLY A 80 2.27 -11.50 13.74
N GLU A 81 2.40 -10.37 14.46
CA GLU A 81 1.49 -9.24 14.31
C GLU A 81 1.84 -8.43 13.05
N ARG A 82 0.97 -8.50 12.04
CA ARG A 82 1.15 -7.82 10.76
C ARG A 82 0.05 -6.78 10.63
N SER A 83 0.36 -5.54 11.02
CA SER A 83 -0.61 -4.44 11.03
C SER A 83 -0.47 -3.56 9.79
N PHE A 84 -1.60 -2.99 9.39
CA PHE A 84 -1.64 -1.82 8.55
C PHE A 84 -1.71 -0.61 9.48
N ASP A 85 -0.64 0.18 9.54
CA ASP A 85 -0.61 1.37 10.37
C ASP A 85 -1.16 2.54 9.56
N LYS A 86 -2.35 3.00 9.92
CA LYS A 86 -3.01 4.11 9.20
C LYS A 86 -2.31 5.42 9.53
N LEU A 87 -1.65 5.99 8.53
CA LEU A 87 -0.87 7.22 8.66
C LEU A 87 -1.73 8.47 8.51
N LYS A 88 -2.58 8.49 7.48
CA LYS A 88 -3.33 9.70 7.12
C LYS A 88 -4.64 9.38 6.41
N PHE A 89 -5.59 10.29 6.57
CA PHE A 89 -6.89 10.28 5.90
C PHE A 89 -7.11 11.63 5.24
N LEU A 90 -7.44 11.61 3.96
CA LEU A 90 -7.87 12.77 3.20
C LEU A 90 -9.29 12.53 2.70
N LYS A 91 -10.14 13.53 2.90
CA LYS A 91 -11.45 13.58 2.29
C LYS A 91 -11.39 14.53 1.11
N SER A 92 -11.53 14.00 -0.10
CA SER A 92 -11.75 14.83 -1.28
C SER A 92 -13.21 15.29 -1.31
N ARG A 93 -13.44 16.48 -1.87
CA ARG A 93 -14.79 16.97 -2.22
C ARG A 93 -15.22 16.50 -3.61
N GLN A 94 -14.33 15.80 -4.32
CA GLN A 94 -14.53 15.35 -5.69
C GLN A 94 -14.26 13.86 -5.81
N ARG A 95 -15.03 13.20 -6.68
CA ARG A 95 -14.86 11.78 -6.97
C ARG A 95 -13.49 11.52 -7.61
N ILE A 96 -12.66 10.84 -6.85
CA ILE A 96 -11.37 10.31 -7.31
C ILE A 96 -11.65 9.17 -8.28
N VAL A 97 -11.07 9.28 -9.47
CA VAL A 97 -11.19 8.32 -10.56
C VAL A 97 -9.92 7.52 -10.73
N ASP A 98 -8.76 8.08 -10.39
CA ASP A 98 -7.50 7.35 -10.32
C ASP A 98 -6.49 8.04 -9.41
N PHE A 99 -5.52 7.29 -8.90
CA PHE A 99 -4.34 7.86 -8.24
C PHE A 99 -3.14 6.93 -8.31
N GLN A 100 -1.95 7.52 -8.39
CA GLN A 100 -0.70 6.79 -8.33
C GLN A 100 0.16 7.33 -7.19
N LEU A 101 0.64 6.42 -6.34
CA LEU A 101 1.57 6.72 -5.26
C LEU A 101 3.00 6.68 -5.81
N ASN A 102 3.76 7.76 -5.61
CA ASN A 102 5.19 7.83 -5.90
C ASN A 102 5.98 8.29 -4.66
N THR A 103 7.31 8.25 -4.70
CA THR A 103 8.20 8.64 -3.58
C THR A 103 7.92 10.04 -3.03
N THR A 104 7.43 10.96 -3.86
CA THR A 104 7.37 12.39 -3.53
C THR A 104 5.96 12.98 -3.57
N PHE A 105 5.02 12.34 -4.28
CA PHE A 105 3.66 12.87 -4.46
C PHE A 105 2.65 11.75 -4.71
N THR A 106 1.38 12.04 -4.45
CA THR A 106 0.26 11.25 -4.95
C THR A 106 -0.43 12.09 -6.03
N SER A 107 -0.39 11.62 -7.28
CA SER A 107 -1.21 12.24 -8.33
C SER A 107 -2.62 11.71 -8.22
N THR A 108 -3.63 12.58 -8.30
CA THR A 108 -5.03 12.17 -8.25
C THR A 108 -5.78 12.73 -9.45
N THR A 109 -6.47 11.85 -10.19
CA THR A 109 -7.33 12.25 -11.30
C THR A 109 -8.76 12.21 -10.81
N THR A 110 -9.48 13.34 -10.89
CA THR A 110 -10.91 13.37 -10.56
C THR A 110 -11.76 13.22 -11.82
N ARG A 111 -13.06 12.95 -11.64
CA ARG A 111 -14.01 12.82 -12.78
C ARG A 111 -14.11 14.09 -13.63
N ALA A 112 -13.73 15.24 -13.09
CA ALA A 112 -13.69 16.50 -13.82
C ALA A 112 -12.44 16.65 -14.72
N GLY A 113 -11.55 15.65 -14.76
CA GLY A 113 -10.27 15.73 -15.46
C GLY A 113 -9.25 16.61 -14.74
N ILE A 114 -9.52 17.02 -13.50
CA ILE A 114 -8.59 17.77 -12.68
C ILE A 114 -7.56 16.78 -12.14
N ILE A 115 -6.29 17.01 -12.48
CA ILE A 115 -5.15 16.41 -11.82
C ILE A 115 -4.82 17.34 -10.66
N ASP A 116 -5.32 17.03 -9.48
CA ASP A 116 -4.85 17.70 -8.27
C ASP A 116 -3.58 16.97 -7.85
N ASP A 117 -2.44 17.60 -8.10
CA ASP A 117 -1.21 17.24 -7.41
C ASP A 117 -1.42 17.61 -5.94
N LEU A 118 -1.71 16.62 -5.10
CA LEU A 118 -1.75 16.77 -3.66
C LEU A 118 -0.30 16.95 -3.17
N MET A 119 0.24 18.16 -3.39
CA MET A 119 1.66 18.52 -3.24
C MET A 119 2.17 18.61 -1.81
N ASP A 120 1.32 18.50 -0.78
CA ASP A 120 1.74 18.70 0.62
C ASP A 120 1.70 17.44 1.50
N LEU A 121 1.74 16.25 0.91
CA LEU A 121 1.67 15.02 1.70
C LEU A 121 2.85 14.10 1.44
N VAL A 122 3.74 14.09 2.43
CA VAL A 122 4.84 13.15 2.66
C VAL A 122 6.21 13.69 2.24
N THR A 123 6.66 14.75 2.92
CA THR A 123 8.07 14.79 3.35
C THR A 123 8.21 13.75 4.47
N LEU A 124 8.18 12.45 4.12
CA LEU A 124 8.69 11.42 5.04
C LEU A 124 10.18 11.65 5.10
N ASP A 125 10.65 12.03 6.28
CA ASP A 125 12.07 12.24 6.57
C ASP A 125 12.86 10.99 6.18
N THR A 126 13.46 11.00 4.99
CA THR A 126 14.26 9.91 4.45
C THR A 126 15.57 9.73 5.20
N SER A 127 15.89 10.57 6.19
CA SER A 127 17.08 10.43 7.04
C SER A 127 17.12 9.14 7.87
N ARG A 128 15.99 8.41 7.98
CA ARG A 128 15.94 7.07 8.62
C ARG A 128 16.05 5.90 7.65
N ILE A 129 16.03 6.14 6.33
CA ILE A 129 16.32 5.12 5.34
C ILE A 129 17.84 5.13 5.17
N GLY A 130 18.52 4.32 5.99
CA GLY A 130 19.96 4.12 5.88
C GLY A 130 20.35 3.84 4.43
N ASN A 131 21.40 4.54 3.98
CA ASN A 131 22.00 4.42 2.65
C ASN A 131 22.19 2.94 2.28
N LEU A 132 21.28 2.39 1.46
CA LEU A 132 21.39 1.03 0.90
C LEU A 132 22.21 0.99 -0.41
N ASN A 133 23.02 2.02 -0.67
CA ASN A 133 23.85 2.11 -1.88
C ASN A 133 25.35 1.94 -1.63
N GLU A 134 25.78 1.55 -0.42
CA GLU A 134 27.16 1.12 -0.23
C GLU A 134 27.27 -0.39 -0.45
N PRO A 135 28.04 -0.86 -1.47
CA PRO A 135 28.33 -2.28 -1.57
C PRO A 135 29.12 -2.73 -0.34
N PRO A 136 28.87 -3.93 0.20
CA PRO A 136 29.56 -4.40 1.40
C PRO A 136 31.06 -4.56 1.11
N GLU A 137 31.90 -3.83 1.85
CA GLU A 137 33.34 -4.03 1.86
C GLU A 137 33.66 -5.42 2.44
N PHE A 138 34.02 -6.36 1.56
CA PHE A 138 34.63 -7.62 1.98
C PHE A 138 36.05 -7.35 2.52
N LYS A 139 36.19 -7.28 3.85
CA LYS A 139 37.50 -7.39 4.50
C LYS A 139 37.91 -8.86 4.61
N THR A 140 38.74 -9.30 3.67
CA THR A 140 39.43 -10.59 3.72
C THR A 140 40.42 -10.57 4.89
N GLN A 141 40.09 -11.21 6.01
CA GLN A 141 41.09 -11.56 7.01
C GLN A 141 41.91 -12.73 6.48
N ARG A 142 43.19 -12.48 6.17
CA ARG A 142 44.18 -13.55 6.00
C ARG A 142 44.60 -14.04 7.39
N ALA A 143 44.81 -15.36 7.45
CA ALA A 143 45.24 -16.17 8.58
C ALA A 143 46.54 -15.70 9.23
#